data_AF-A0A6I5NFW4-F1
#
_entry.id   AF-A0A6I5NFW4-F1
#
_cell.length_a   1.000
_cell.length_b   1.000
_cell.length_c   1.000
_cell.angle_alpha   90.00
_cell.angle_beta   90.00
_cell.angle_gamma   90.00
#
_symmetry.space_group_name_H-M   'P 1'
#
loop_
_entity.id
_entity.type
_entity.pdbx_description
1 polymer ?
#
loop_
_entity_poly.entity_id
_entity_poly.type
_entity_poly.pdbx_seq_one_letter_code
_entity_poly.pdbx_strand_id
1 'polypeptide(L)'
;MASRLGTVETVEFYVKLGGAVGDVGEIKFGFVAPKKAYEGIKDELGVIQIGEDQSARGVVFGANRPTPPRVRITYKKNEGGRGSTRSRGGSTVRYCDPDKVGRVLNGSLRDAPINVAGTDFEVKAVSMA
;
A
#
# COMPACT_ATOMS: atom_id res chain seq x y z
N MET A 1 3.59 28.21 -20.83
CA MET A 1 4.52 27.46 -19.97
C MET A 1 3.80 26.21 -19.47
N ALA A 2 4.01 25.07 -20.13
CA ALA A 2 3.42 23.80 -19.73
C ALA A 2 4.28 23.17 -18.61
N SER A 3 3.80 23.23 -17.37
CA SER A 3 4.42 22.52 -16.26
C SER A 3 4.26 21.02 -16.47
N ARG A 4 5.39 20.30 -16.51
CA ARG A 4 5.50 18.84 -16.60
C ARG A 4 4.63 18.16 -15.55
N LEU A 5 3.43 17.72 -15.95
CA LEU A 5 2.72 16.63 -15.30
C LEU A 5 3.54 15.37 -15.62
N GLY A 6 4.46 15.01 -14.74
CA GLY A 6 5.09 13.69 -14.80
C GLY A 6 3.96 12.66 -14.78
N THR A 7 3.80 11.92 -15.87
CA THR A 7 2.88 10.80 -15.95
C THR A 7 3.18 9.87 -14.79
N VAL A 8 2.26 9.78 -13.85
CA VAL A 8 2.37 8.86 -12.72
C VAL A 8 2.24 7.46 -13.31
N GLU A 9 3.36 6.76 -13.48
CA GLU A 9 3.35 5.37 -13.94
C GLU A 9 2.49 4.54 -12.98
N THR A 10 1.35 4.10 -13.47
CA THR A 10 0.47 3.15 -12.79
C THR A 10 0.88 1.73 -13.14
N VAL A 11 0.93 0.87 -12.15
CA VAL A 11 1.20 -0.56 -12.31
C VAL A 11 0.09 -1.36 -11.64
N GLU A 12 -0.06 -2.61 -12.07
CA GLU A 12 -1.00 -3.54 -11.48
C GLU A 12 -0.39 -4.20 -10.24
N PHE A 13 -1.19 -4.30 -9.20
CA PHE A 13 -0.87 -4.99 -7.97
C PHE A 13 -1.94 -6.03 -7.66
N TYR A 14 -1.61 -7.01 -6.84
CA TYR A 14 -2.61 -7.86 -6.19
C TYR A 14 -2.31 -8.04 -4.71
N VAL A 15 -3.36 -8.40 -3.97
CA VAL A 15 -3.28 -8.91 -2.59
C VAL A 15 -3.93 -10.29 -2.55
N LYS A 16 -3.48 -11.13 -1.63
CA LYS A 16 -4.10 -12.41 -1.35
C LYS A 16 -5.28 -12.19 -0.41
N LEU A 17 -6.40 -12.85 -0.69
CA LEU A 17 -7.61 -12.85 0.11
C LEU A 17 -7.75 -14.26 0.70
N GLY A 18 -7.02 -14.48 1.80
CA GLY A 18 -6.96 -15.77 2.49
C GLY A 18 -6.21 -16.85 1.71
N GLY A 19 -6.20 -18.04 2.30
CA GLY A 19 -5.49 -19.22 1.85
C GLY A 19 -5.14 -20.06 3.08
N ALA A 20 -5.26 -21.38 2.98
CA ALA A 20 -4.73 -22.25 4.03
C ALA A 20 -3.18 -22.27 3.97
N VAL A 21 -2.54 -23.05 4.85
CA VAL A 21 -1.11 -23.34 4.77
C VAL A 21 -0.75 -23.77 3.34
N GLY A 22 0.12 -23.00 2.68
CA GLY A 22 0.58 -23.29 1.32
C GLY A 22 -0.27 -22.71 0.19
N ASP A 23 -0.99 -21.60 0.41
CA ASP A 23 -1.72 -20.84 -0.62
C ASP A 23 -2.90 -21.59 -1.28
N VAL A 24 -3.30 -22.74 -0.73
CA VAL A 24 -4.42 -23.53 -1.26
C VAL A 24 -5.74 -22.81 -0.98
N GLY A 25 -6.47 -22.50 -2.05
CA GLY A 25 -7.74 -21.78 -1.99
C GLY A 25 -7.60 -20.25 -1.92
N GLU A 26 -6.39 -19.72 -2.13
CA GLU A 26 -6.18 -18.26 -2.15
C GLU A 26 -6.93 -17.58 -3.30
N ILE A 27 -7.60 -16.46 -3.00
CA ILE A 27 -8.17 -15.59 -4.03
C ILE A 27 -7.24 -14.40 -4.18
N LYS A 28 -6.71 -14.15 -5.38
CA LYS A 28 -5.86 -12.98 -5.65
C LYS A 28 -6.74 -11.85 -6.16
N PHE A 29 -6.74 -10.71 -5.46
CA PHE A 29 -7.49 -9.54 -5.89
C PHE A 29 -6.57 -8.50 -6.51
N GLY A 30 -6.78 -8.22 -7.79
CA GLY A 30 -6.00 -7.26 -8.57
C GLY A 30 -6.55 -5.84 -8.49
N PHE A 31 -5.66 -4.85 -8.44
CA PHE A 31 -6.01 -3.43 -8.51
C PHE A 31 -4.87 -2.60 -9.11
N VAL A 32 -5.21 -1.43 -9.66
CA VAL A 32 -4.25 -0.51 -10.28
C VAL A 32 -3.88 0.59 -9.28
N ALA A 33 -2.58 0.87 -9.14
CA ALA A 33 -2.10 1.98 -8.34
C ALA A 33 -0.78 2.56 -8.90
N PRO A 34 -0.38 3.78 -8.51
CA PRO A 34 0.95 4.30 -8.84
C PRO A 34 2.08 3.36 -8.41
N LYS A 35 3.16 3.25 -9.19
CA LYS A 35 4.32 2.40 -8.85
C LYS A 35 4.89 2.70 -7.46
N LYS A 36 5.00 3.98 -7.11
CA LYS A 36 5.48 4.46 -5.80
C LYS A 36 4.46 4.30 -4.67
N ALA A 37 3.23 3.88 -4.98
CA ALA A 37 2.17 3.84 -4.00
C ALA A 37 2.53 2.90 -2.83
N TYR A 38 3.10 1.73 -3.10
CA TYR A 38 3.37 0.71 -2.08
C TYR A 38 4.86 0.52 -1.79
N GLU A 39 5.71 1.43 -2.26
CA GLU A 39 7.14 1.39 -2.03
C GLU A 39 7.45 1.49 -0.52
N GLY A 40 8.29 0.58 -0.01
CA GLY A 40 8.61 0.47 1.42
C GLY A 40 7.55 -0.17 2.32
N ILE A 41 6.32 -0.36 1.84
CA ILE A 41 5.20 -0.91 2.66
C ILE A 41 4.53 -2.16 2.07
N LYS A 42 4.86 -2.52 0.83
CA LYS A 42 4.22 -3.63 0.11
C LYS A 42 4.29 -4.97 0.88
N ASP A 43 5.43 -5.28 1.49
CA ASP A 43 5.63 -6.54 2.20
C ASP A 43 4.81 -6.60 3.49
N GLU A 44 4.61 -5.45 4.14
CA GLU A 44 3.76 -5.36 5.34
C GLU A 44 2.28 -5.45 5.01
N LEU A 45 1.86 -4.85 3.91
CA LEU A 45 0.47 -4.92 3.45
C LEU A 45 0.15 -6.21 2.70
N GLY A 46 1.14 -7.05 2.36
CA GLY A 46 0.93 -8.25 1.54
C GLY A 46 0.54 -7.93 0.10
N VAL A 47 0.99 -6.78 -0.38
CA VAL A 47 0.76 -6.29 -1.74
C VAL A 47 1.90 -6.76 -2.64
N ILE A 48 1.57 -7.38 -3.76
CA ILE A 48 2.53 -7.90 -4.73
C ILE A 48 2.30 -7.18 -6.05
N GLN A 49 3.38 -6.69 -6.66
CA GLN A 49 3.32 -6.08 -7.99
C GLN A 49 3.22 -7.17 -9.06
N ILE A 50 2.28 -7.02 -9.99
CA ILE A 50 2.20 -7.88 -11.18
C ILE A 50 3.26 -7.35 -12.16
N GLY A 51 4.35 -8.09 -12.33
CA GLY A 51 5.38 -7.80 -13.32
C GLY A 51 5.04 -8.40 -14.69
N GLU A 52 5.76 -7.99 -15.74
CA GLU A 52 5.59 -8.52 -17.11
C GLU A 52 5.81 -10.05 -17.19
N ASP A 53 6.68 -10.61 -16.33
CA ASP A 53 6.99 -12.04 -16.25
C ASP A 53 6.13 -12.82 -15.24
N GLN A 54 5.41 -12.13 -14.35
CA GLN A 54 4.52 -12.77 -13.39
C GLN A 54 3.11 -12.76 -13.97
N SER A 55 2.78 -13.83 -14.68
CA SER A 55 1.46 -14.03 -15.27
C SER A 55 0.38 -13.77 -14.20
N ALA A 56 -0.52 -12.82 -14.47
CA ALA A 56 -1.71 -12.49 -13.66
C ALA A 56 -2.72 -13.66 -13.53
N ARG A 57 -2.25 -14.89 -13.69
CA ARG A 57 -3.02 -16.13 -13.60
C ARG A 57 -3.66 -16.24 -12.21
N GLY A 58 -4.98 -16.34 -12.22
CA GLY A 58 -5.78 -16.45 -10.99
C GLY A 58 -6.00 -15.12 -10.26
N VAL A 59 -5.56 -13.98 -10.83
CA VAL A 59 -5.92 -12.66 -10.30
C VAL A 59 -7.31 -12.29 -10.79
N VAL A 60 -8.21 -12.08 -9.84
CA VAL A 60 -9.57 -11.61 -10.09
C VAL A 60 -9.58 -10.09 -9.98
N PHE A 61 -10.00 -9.45 -11.06
CA PHE A 61 -10.41 -8.04 -11.07
C PHE A 61 -11.94 -8.02 -10.94
N GLY A 62 -12.46 -7.15 -10.07
CA GLY A 62 -13.75 -7.34 -9.42
C GLY A 62 -14.98 -7.69 -10.29
N ALA A 63 -15.83 -8.56 -9.74
CA ALA A 63 -17.30 -8.49 -9.88
C ALA A 63 -18.02 -9.29 -8.77
N ASN A 64 -17.43 -10.35 -8.21
CA ASN A 64 -18.09 -11.21 -7.21
C ASN A 64 -17.19 -11.54 -6.00
N ARG A 65 -17.46 -10.91 -4.83
CA ARG A 65 -16.89 -11.15 -3.48
C ARG A 65 -15.35 -10.96 -3.29
N PRO A 66 -14.87 -11.08 -2.04
CA PRO A 66 -14.77 -10.03 -1.02
C PRO A 66 -13.69 -8.99 -1.36
N THR A 67 -13.84 -7.75 -0.91
CA THR A 67 -12.82 -6.71 -1.08
C THR A 67 -11.73 -6.85 -0.03
N PRO A 68 -10.45 -6.64 -0.38
CA PRO A 68 -9.39 -6.63 0.63
C PRO A 68 -9.65 -5.55 1.68
N PRO A 69 -9.30 -5.82 2.95
CA PRO A 69 -9.38 -4.83 4.00
C PRO A 69 -8.56 -3.60 3.62
N ARG A 70 -9.17 -2.44 3.81
CA ARG A 70 -8.54 -1.15 3.56
C ARG A 70 -7.97 -0.65 4.87
N VAL A 71 -6.70 -0.25 4.86
CA VAL A 71 -6.03 0.36 6.01
C VAL A 71 -5.74 1.82 5.71
N ARG A 72 -6.08 2.69 6.65
CA ARG A 72 -5.78 4.12 6.60
C ARG A 72 -4.46 4.34 7.31
N ILE A 73 -3.47 4.82 6.57
CA ILE A 73 -2.15 5.17 7.10
C ILE A 73 -2.09 6.68 7.23
N THR A 74 -1.94 7.15 8.46
CA THR A 74 -1.72 8.56 8.79
C THR A 74 -0.24 8.80 8.99
N TYR A 75 0.31 9.84 8.39
CA TYR A 75 1.75 10.08 8.37
C TYR A 75 2.08 11.57 8.54
N LYS A 76 3.30 11.86 9.01
CA LYS A 76 3.88 13.22 9.11
C LYS A 76 5.21 13.28 8.35
N LYS A 77 5.56 14.46 7.84
CA LYS A 77 6.87 14.65 7.20
C LYS A 77 7.98 14.54 8.25
N ASN A 78 9.02 13.75 7.95
CA ASN A 78 10.25 13.76 8.75
C ASN A 78 11.05 15.02 8.42
N GLU A 79 10.96 16.02 9.28
CA GLU A 79 11.79 17.22 9.19
C GLU A 79 13.03 17.06 10.08
N GLY A 80 14.10 16.50 9.51
CA GLY A 80 15.43 16.47 10.13
C GLY A 80 16.15 17.83 10.13
N GLY A 81 15.44 18.95 10.27
CA GLY A 81 16.02 20.28 10.19
C GLY A 81 15.20 21.31 10.95
N ARG A 82 15.85 21.97 11.92
CA ARG A 82 15.33 23.14 12.65
C ARG A 82 14.68 24.14 11.68
N GLY A 83 13.41 24.47 11.91
CA GLY A 83 12.84 25.76 11.49
C GLY A 83 11.83 25.80 10.35
N SER A 84 11.06 24.75 10.07
CA SER A 84 9.95 24.80 9.09
C SER A 84 8.61 24.44 9.76
N THR A 85 7.81 25.44 10.13
CA THR A 85 6.52 25.28 10.84
C THR A 85 5.37 24.79 9.93
N ARG A 86 5.58 23.79 9.08
CA ARG A 86 4.49 23.12 8.35
C ARG A 86 4.75 21.63 8.21
N SER A 87 4.50 20.91 9.30
CA SER A 87 4.27 19.47 9.28
C SER A 87 3.12 19.16 8.32
N ARG A 88 3.40 18.90 7.04
CA ARG A 88 2.43 18.36 6.09
C ARG A 88 2.15 16.92 6.51
N GLY A 89 1.13 16.76 7.35
CA GLY A 89 0.53 15.47 7.66
C GLY A 89 -0.52 15.12 6.63
N GLY A 90 -0.71 13.83 6.37
CA GLY A 90 -1.72 13.32 5.44
C GLY A 90 -2.22 11.94 5.86
N SER A 91 -3.33 11.51 5.25
CA SER A 91 -3.83 10.14 5.38
C SER A 91 -4.04 9.53 4.00
N THR A 92 -3.64 8.27 3.81
CA THR A 92 -3.88 7.51 2.58
C THR A 92 -4.52 6.18 2.89
N VAL A 93 -5.39 5.69 2.01
CA VAL A 93 -6.07 4.39 2.16
C VAL A 93 -5.39 3.36 1.26
N ARG A 94 -4.96 2.23 1.84
CA ARG A 94 -4.21 1.16 1.18
C ARG A 94 -4.94 -0.18 1.30
N TYR A 95 -4.80 -1.06 0.32
CA TYR A 95 -5.30 -2.42 0.43
C TYR A 95 -4.31 -3.29 1.20
N CYS A 96 -4.83 -4.20 2.02
CA CYS A 96 -4.06 -5.10 2.87
C CYS A 96 -4.55 -6.55 2.70
N ASP A 97 -3.63 -7.49 2.76
CA ASP A 97 -3.91 -8.92 2.95
C ASP A 97 -4.56 -9.12 4.33
N PRO A 98 -5.72 -9.80 4.44
CA PRO A 98 -6.39 -10.13 5.71
C PRO A 98 -5.44 -10.72 6.76
N ASP A 99 -4.53 -11.60 6.37
CA ASP A 99 -3.63 -12.29 7.30
C ASP A 99 -2.58 -11.34 7.90
N LYS A 100 -2.33 -10.20 7.24
CA LYS A 100 -1.40 -9.17 7.71
C LYS A 100 -2.07 -8.04 8.46
N VAL A 101 -3.40 -7.88 8.40
CA VAL A 101 -4.12 -6.77 9.04
C VAL A 101 -3.80 -6.63 10.52
N GLY A 102 -3.85 -7.73 11.28
CA GLY A 102 -3.58 -7.70 12.73
C GLY A 102 -2.15 -7.25 13.06
N ARG A 103 -1.18 -7.66 12.22
CA ARG A 103 0.23 -7.27 12.35
C ARG A 103 0.46 -5.80 11.98
N VAL A 104 -0.18 -5.36 10.90
CA VAL A 104 -0.15 -3.99 10.39
C VAL A 104 -0.70 -2.99 11.40
N LEU A 105 -1.85 -3.29 12.01
CA LEU A 105 -2.50 -2.39 12.98
C LEU A 105 -1.73 -2.27 14.30
N ASN A 106 -1.02 -3.32 14.72
CA ASN A 106 -0.46 -3.41 16.07
C ASN A 106 1.08 -3.35 16.15
N GLY A 107 1.81 -3.43 15.05
CA GLY A 107 3.27 -3.54 15.13
C GLY A 107 4.05 -3.02 13.95
N SER A 108 3.85 -3.55 12.74
CA SER A 108 4.89 -3.45 11.71
C SER A 108 4.92 -2.15 10.90
N LEU A 109 3.81 -1.42 10.82
CA LEU A 109 3.72 -0.18 10.07
C LEU A 109 3.81 1.08 10.93
N ARG A 110 3.60 0.96 12.25
CA ARG A 110 3.82 2.05 13.18
C ARG A 110 5.35 2.28 13.24
N ASP A 111 5.80 3.50 12.97
CA ASP A 111 7.22 3.88 12.93
C ASP A 111 8.03 3.51 11.66
N ALA A 112 7.42 2.86 10.66
CA ALA A 112 8.06 2.65 9.36
C ALA A 112 8.13 3.95 8.54
N PRO A 113 9.24 4.26 7.86
CA PRO A 113 9.27 5.32 6.86
C PRO A 113 8.49 4.87 5.61
N ILE A 114 7.61 5.72 5.12
CA ILE A 114 6.83 5.46 3.91
C ILE A 114 7.14 6.50 2.85
N ASN A 115 7.31 6.07 1.60
CA ASN A 115 7.47 7.00 0.49
C ASN A 115 6.09 7.38 -0.06
N VAL A 116 5.76 8.66 -0.03
CA VAL A 116 4.57 9.20 -0.69
C VAL A 116 5.02 10.26 -1.67
N ALA A 117 4.75 10.04 -2.95
CA ALA A 117 5.09 10.96 -4.03
C ALA A 117 6.58 11.38 -4.06
N GLY A 118 7.50 10.45 -3.73
CA GLY A 118 8.94 10.73 -3.73
C GLY A 118 9.43 11.46 -2.49
N THR A 119 8.62 11.59 -1.44
CA THR A 119 9.02 12.14 -0.14
C THR A 119 8.81 11.08 0.94
N ASP A 120 9.76 10.95 1.86
CA ASP A 120 9.66 10.02 2.98
C ASP A 120 8.91 10.66 4.16
N PHE A 121 7.99 9.89 4.73
CA PHE A 121 7.15 10.28 5.86
C PHE A 121 7.22 9.22 6.96
N GLU A 122 7.10 9.64 8.21
CA GLU A 122 6.96 8.73 9.34
C GLU A 122 5.48 8.43 9.58
N VAL A 123 5.15 7.16 9.76
CA VAL A 123 3.80 6.71 10.08
C VAL A 123 3.47 7.06 11.52
N LYS A 124 2.35 7.77 11.70
CA LYS A 124 1.80 8.18 13.00
C LYS A 124 0.81 7.19 13.55
N ALA A 125 -0.06 6.71 12.69
CA ALA A 125 -1.17 5.84 13.07
C ALA A 125 -1.62 5.01 11.88
N VAL A 126 -2.07 3.81 12.17
CA VAL A 126 -2.70 2.90 11.21
C VAL A 126 -4.03 2.47 11.81
N SER A 127 -5.09 2.54 11.01
CA SER A 127 -6.43 2.06 11.39
C SER A 127 -7.08 1.35 10.21
N MET A 128 -8.12 0.54 10.45
CA MET A 128 -8.99 0.13 9.34
C MET A 128 -9.70 1.37 8.77
N ALA A 129 -9.88 1.39 7.45
CA ALA A 129 -10.42 2.51 6.68
C ALA A 129 -11.87 2.29 6.26
#